data_AF-A0A351ZB53-F1
#
_entry.id   AF-A0A351ZB53-F1
#
_cell.length_a   1.000
_cell.length_b   1.000
_cell.length_c   1.000
_cell.angle_alpha   90.00
_cell.angle_beta   90.00
_cell.angle_gamma   90.00
#
_symmetry.space_group_name_H-M   'P 1'
#
loop_
_entity.id
_entity.type
_entity.pdbx_description
1 polymer ?
#
loop_
_entity_poly.entity_id
_entity_poly.type
_entity_poly.pdbx_seq_one_letter_code
_entity_poly.pdbx_strand_id
1 'polypeptide(L)'
;ITEYASLANREELDKIIREHHLLKADYPLTKMLKQCDQDVRKEELAMLIGEAVERDKTWTKTGDPAPQNPVGLMAAGRPAAKDVTSAEEDRQAHPLGESELQKFPDPVAQELPSWFNADAILSAVKNRVNQLETTPKGQRWTAVSTTMGIVFANPDGLWAAIKEVSGKDAAILAADADEGAKRNLLYTIVWELSKVKDAIATEYVSEKYYTTKATIVTGGGKGFTALLVPFRANAFGESVATLEALKSPLLKKMVKEIKPKQVEVETCAI
;
A
#
# COMPACT_ATOMS: atom_id res chain seq x y z
N ILE A 1 -29.02 -23.86 -2.83
CA ILE A 1 -29.66 -23.38 -1.58
C ILE A 1 -31.12 -23.06 -1.93
N THR A 2 -32.06 -23.79 -1.35
CA THR A 2 -33.50 -23.71 -1.65
C THR A 2 -34.08 -22.35 -1.30
N GLU A 3 -33.57 -21.75 -0.24
CA GLU A 3 -33.95 -20.45 0.30
C GLU A 3 -33.52 -19.31 -0.64
N TYR A 4 -32.33 -19.43 -1.27
CA TYR A 4 -31.86 -18.50 -2.29
C TYR A 4 -32.71 -18.54 -3.56
N ALA A 5 -33.16 -19.74 -3.94
CA ALA A 5 -34.01 -19.93 -5.11
C ALA A 5 -35.40 -19.27 -4.96
N SER A 6 -35.87 -19.08 -3.72
CA SER A 6 -37.15 -18.44 -3.41
C SER A 6 -37.11 -16.90 -3.29
N LEU A 7 -35.95 -16.26 -3.44
CA LEU A 7 -35.83 -14.80 -3.34
C LEU A 7 -36.40 -14.10 -4.58
N ALA A 8 -37.25 -13.10 -4.38
CA ALA A 8 -37.86 -12.32 -5.46
C ALA A 8 -36.82 -11.48 -6.25
N ASN A 9 -35.72 -11.10 -5.60
CA ASN A 9 -34.61 -10.34 -6.19
C ASN A 9 -33.41 -11.23 -6.58
N ARG A 10 -33.60 -12.55 -6.71
CA ARG A 10 -32.52 -13.50 -7.01
C ARG A 10 -31.72 -13.13 -8.26
N GLU A 11 -32.40 -12.71 -9.33
CA GLU A 11 -31.73 -12.36 -10.59
C GLU A 11 -30.88 -11.09 -10.46
N GLU A 12 -31.32 -10.13 -9.65
CA GLU A 12 -30.57 -8.93 -9.35
C GLU A 12 -29.35 -9.24 -8.48
N LEU A 13 -29.51 -10.11 -7.47
CA LEU A 13 -28.41 -10.61 -6.65
C LEU A 13 -27.39 -11.39 -7.49
N ASP A 14 -27.83 -12.28 -8.38
CA ASP A 14 -26.97 -13.02 -9.30
C ASP A 14 -26.17 -12.07 -10.19
N LYS A 15 -26.79 -11.00 -10.68
CA LYS A 15 -26.13 -9.98 -11.48
C LYS A 15 -25.10 -9.20 -10.67
N ILE A 16 -25.46 -8.77 -9.46
CA ILE A 16 -24.54 -8.07 -8.55
C ILE A 16 -23.33 -8.96 -8.24
N ILE A 17 -23.53 -10.23 -7.94
CA ILE A 17 -22.46 -11.19 -7.65
C ILE A 17 -21.55 -11.36 -8.87
N ARG A 18 -22.09 -11.51 -10.08
CA ARG A 18 -21.28 -11.69 -11.30
C ARG A 18 -20.53 -10.43 -11.73
N GLU A 19 -21.14 -9.27 -11.57
CA GLU A 19 -20.61 -7.99 -12.06
C GLU A 19 -19.98 -7.13 -10.95
N HIS A 20 -19.73 -7.70 -9.77
CA HIS A 20 -19.26 -6.93 -8.60
C HIS A 20 -17.92 -6.21 -8.82
N HIS A 21 -17.09 -6.65 -9.77
CA HIS A 21 -15.86 -5.93 -10.15
C HIS A 21 -16.12 -4.62 -10.93
N LEU A 22 -17.30 -4.46 -11.53
CA LEU A 22 -17.72 -3.28 -12.29
C LEU A 22 -18.47 -2.26 -11.43
N LEU A 23 -18.93 -2.68 -10.24
CA LEU A 23 -19.64 -1.83 -9.29
C LEU A 23 -18.66 -0.93 -8.52
N LYS A 24 -19.12 0.28 -8.16
CA LYS A 24 -18.32 1.23 -7.37
C LYS A 24 -17.93 0.58 -6.03
N ALA A 25 -16.66 0.73 -5.66
CA ALA A 25 -16.07 0.10 -4.48
C ALA A 25 -16.65 0.58 -3.14
N ASP A 26 -17.47 1.62 -3.17
CA ASP A 26 -18.05 2.26 -1.99
C ASP A 26 -19.29 1.52 -1.46
N TYR A 27 -19.77 0.48 -2.15
CA TYR A 27 -20.89 -0.34 -1.69
C TYR A 27 -20.40 -1.50 -0.79
N PRO A 28 -20.87 -1.62 0.47
CA PRO A 28 -20.39 -2.64 1.42
C PRO A 28 -20.48 -4.08 0.90
N LEU A 29 -21.56 -4.41 0.18
CA LEU A 29 -21.75 -5.74 -0.43
C LEU A 29 -20.66 -6.06 -1.46
N THR A 30 -20.27 -5.09 -2.28
CA THR A 30 -19.18 -5.24 -3.26
C THR A 30 -17.84 -5.49 -2.57
N LYS A 31 -17.61 -4.87 -1.41
CA LYS A 31 -16.40 -5.10 -0.60
C LYS A 31 -16.38 -6.51 0.00
N MET A 32 -17.51 -6.99 0.50
CA MET A 32 -17.63 -8.36 1.02
C MET A 32 -17.47 -9.41 -0.08
N LEU A 33 -18.08 -9.21 -1.25
CA LEU A 33 -17.92 -10.11 -2.40
C LEU A 33 -16.46 -10.19 -2.86
N LYS A 34 -15.76 -9.05 -2.93
CA LYS A 34 -14.31 -9.03 -3.19
C LYS A 34 -13.50 -9.79 -2.15
N GLN A 35 -13.88 -9.69 -0.87
CA GLN A 35 -13.20 -10.42 0.21
C GLN A 35 -13.40 -11.92 0.07
N CYS A 36 -14.63 -12.38 -0.18
CA CYS A 36 -14.91 -13.80 -0.39
C CYS A 36 -14.15 -14.37 -1.59
N ASP A 37 -14.10 -13.65 -2.72
CA ASP A 37 -13.30 -14.03 -3.89
C ASP A 37 -11.80 -14.12 -3.57
N GLN A 38 -11.28 -13.20 -2.74
CA GLN A 38 -9.90 -13.24 -2.27
C GLN A 38 -9.63 -14.43 -1.36
N ASP A 39 -10.54 -14.75 -0.46
CA ASP A 39 -10.40 -15.86 0.48
C ASP A 39 -10.42 -17.20 -0.26
N VAL A 40 -11.33 -17.38 -1.23
CA VAL A 40 -11.35 -18.58 -2.09
C VAL A 40 -10.06 -18.69 -2.90
N ARG A 41 -9.58 -17.60 -3.50
CA ARG A 41 -8.32 -17.62 -4.27
C ARG A 41 -7.11 -17.96 -3.39
N LYS A 42 -7.10 -17.51 -2.12
CA LYS A 42 -6.06 -17.87 -1.14
C LYS A 42 -6.12 -19.35 -0.81
N GLU A 43 -7.32 -19.90 -0.61
CA GLU A 43 -7.53 -21.32 -0.35
C GLU A 43 -7.11 -22.18 -1.56
N GLU A 44 -7.49 -21.79 -2.78
CA GLU A 44 -7.06 -22.45 -4.02
C GLU A 44 -5.54 -22.41 -4.20
N LEU A 45 -4.89 -21.26 -3.95
CA LEU A 45 -3.42 -21.13 -3.97
C LEU A 45 -2.75 -22.00 -2.91
N ALA A 46 -3.30 -22.04 -1.70
CA ALA A 46 -2.78 -22.87 -0.61
C ALA A 46 -2.89 -24.37 -0.96
N MET A 47 -4.00 -24.80 -1.59
CA MET A 47 -4.15 -26.17 -2.09
C MET A 47 -3.15 -26.48 -3.21
N LEU A 48 -2.96 -25.58 -4.18
CA LEU A 48 -1.99 -25.75 -5.26
C LEU A 48 -0.55 -25.84 -4.76
N ILE A 49 -0.18 -25.02 -3.78
CA ILE A 49 1.15 -25.06 -3.12
C ILE A 49 1.29 -26.35 -2.31
N GLY A 50 0.26 -26.76 -1.58
CA GLY A 50 0.23 -28.03 -0.85
C GLY A 50 0.42 -29.23 -1.79
N GLU A 51 -0.27 -29.26 -2.92
CA GLU A 51 -0.09 -30.30 -3.95
C GLU A 51 1.30 -30.27 -4.58
N ALA A 52 1.89 -29.08 -4.80
CA ALA A 52 3.25 -28.95 -5.32
C ALA A 52 4.28 -29.50 -4.32
N VAL A 53 4.10 -29.23 -3.03
CA VAL A 53 4.96 -29.76 -1.95
C VAL A 53 4.81 -31.28 -1.81
N GLU A 54 3.61 -31.84 -1.97
CA GLU A 54 3.39 -33.29 -1.97
C GLU A 54 3.93 -33.98 -3.23
N ARG A 55 3.89 -33.31 -4.39
CA ARG A 55 4.58 -33.77 -5.62
C ARG A 55 6.11 -33.74 -5.47
N ASP A 56 6.66 -32.75 -4.77
CA ASP A 56 8.11 -32.64 -4.54
C ASP A 56 8.63 -33.72 -3.57
N LYS A 57 7.82 -34.13 -2.57
CA LYS A 57 8.13 -35.28 -1.69
C LYS A 57 8.14 -36.63 -2.42
N THR A 58 7.49 -36.73 -3.58
CA THR A 58 7.46 -37.95 -4.41
C THR A 58 8.49 -37.94 -5.55
N TRP A 59 9.21 -36.83 -5.76
CA TRP A 59 10.13 -36.62 -6.89
C TRP A 59 11.63 -36.81 -6.55
N THR A 60 11.99 -37.68 -5.60
CA THR A 60 13.35 -38.26 -5.59
C THR A 60 13.37 -39.57 -6.38
N LYS A 61 13.09 -39.49 -7.69
CA LYS A 61 13.61 -40.39 -8.72
C LYS A 61 13.21 -39.87 -10.11
N THR A 62 14.24 -39.72 -10.94
CA THR A 62 14.24 -39.57 -12.41
C THR A 62 13.74 -38.27 -13.04
N GLY A 63 14.71 -37.45 -13.48
CA GLY A 63 14.86 -37.02 -14.88
C GLY A 63 13.92 -35.93 -15.41
N ASP A 64 14.48 -34.74 -15.59
CA ASP A 64 14.00 -33.64 -16.46
C ASP A 64 13.51 -34.12 -17.86
N PRO A 65 12.55 -33.43 -18.53
CA PRO A 65 12.77 -32.04 -18.94
C PRO A 65 11.57 -31.05 -18.95
N ALA A 66 11.94 -29.77 -18.85
CA ALA A 66 11.32 -28.48 -19.18
C ALA A 66 9.92 -28.44 -19.88
N PRO A 67 9.02 -27.54 -19.45
CA PRO A 67 7.85 -27.14 -20.23
C PRO A 67 8.05 -25.83 -21.01
N GLN A 68 7.47 -25.83 -22.21
CA GLN A 68 7.52 -24.82 -23.26
C GLN A 68 6.48 -23.69 -23.04
N ASN A 69 6.81 -22.48 -23.50
CA ASN A 69 5.88 -21.34 -23.66
C ASN A 69 4.75 -21.65 -24.64
N PRO A 70 3.57 -21.04 -24.45
CA PRO A 70 2.72 -20.64 -25.57
C PRO A 70 2.58 -19.12 -25.67
N VAL A 71 2.64 -18.66 -26.93
CA VAL A 71 2.50 -17.29 -27.41
C VAL A 71 1.04 -16.99 -27.75
N GLY A 72 0.54 -15.81 -27.36
CA GLY A 72 -0.33 -14.94 -28.16
C GLY A 72 -1.86 -15.04 -27.99
N LEU A 73 -2.50 -13.91 -27.65
CA LEU A 73 -3.48 -13.22 -28.53
C LEU A 73 -3.82 -11.79 -28.04
N MET A 74 -4.11 -10.92 -29.00
CA MET A 74 -4.26 -9.46 -28.91
C MET A 74 -5.68 -8.97 -28.57
N ALA A 75 -5.70 -7.81 -27.87
CA ALA A 75 -6.58 -6.63 -27.89
C ALA A 75 -8.02 -6.63 -28.48
N ALA A 76 -8.96 -6.09 -27.68
CA ALA A 76 -10.02 -5.11 -28.03
C ALA A 76 -10.63 -4.64 -26.68
N GLY A 77 -10.98 -3.40 -26.33
CA GLY A 77 -11.46 -2.22 -27.03
C GLY A 77 -12.41 -1.52 -26.03
N ARG A 78 -12.03 -0.38 -25.44
CA ARG A 78 -12.80 0.32 -24.38
C ARG A 78 -13.33 1.64 -24.94
N PRO A 79 -14.65 1.93 -24.90
CA PRO A 79 -15.14 3.25 -25.26
C PRO A 79 -15.12 4.20 -24.05
N ALA A 80 -14.96 5.48 -24.37
CA ALA A 80 -14.83 6.61 -23.47
C ALA A 80 -16.15 7.38 -23.29
N ALA A 81 -16.37 7.94 -22.10
CA ALA A 81 -17.20 9.12 -21.83
C ALA A 81 -16.76 9.70 -20.46
N LYS A 82 -16.05 10.83 -20.41
CA LYS A 82 -16.54 12.23 -20.25
C LYS A 82 -17.41 12.47 -19.00
N ASP A 83 -16.72 12.99 -17.98
CA ASP A 83 -16.94 14.26 -17.25
C ASP A 83 -18.34 14.64 -16.73
N VAL A 84 -18.35 15.17 -15.48
CA VAL A 84 -19.13 16.32 -14.95
C VAL A 84 -19.49 16.16 -13.45
N THR A 85 -18.77 16.95 -12.65
CA THR A 85 -19.14 17.76 -11.46
C THR A 85 -19.86 17.17 -10.23
N SER A 86 -19.24 17.48 -9.08
CA SER A 86 -19.78 17.99 -7.80
C SER A 86 -21.25 17.75 -7.45
N ALA A 87 -21.47 17.05 -6.33
CA ALA A 87 -22.55 17.33 -5.40
C ALA A 87 -22.12 16.88 -3.98
N GLU A 88 -21.95 17.86 -3.09
CA GLU A 88 -22.15 17.65 -1.65
C GLU A 88 -23.66 17.45 -1.40
N GLU A 89 -23.98 16.78 -0.28
CA GLU A 89 -25.31 16.58 0.30
C GLU A 89 -26.20 15.48 -0.30
N ASP A 90 -26.12 14.27 0.28
CA ASP A 90 -27.27 13.76 1.06
C ASP A 90 -26.78 12.70 2.06
N ARG A 91 -26.73 13.06 3.35
CA ARG A 91 -26.51 12.10 4.44
C ARG A 91 -27.85 11.50 4.80
N GLN A 92 -28.36 10.60 3.97
CA GLN A 92 -29.44 9.71 4.39
C GLN A 92 -28.86 8.68 5.36
N ALA A 93 -29.31 8.77 6.61
CA ALA A 93 -28.98 7.85 7.68
C ALA A 93 -29.31 6.41 7.24
N HIS A 94 -28.30 5.56 7.23
CA HIS A 94 -28.41 4.16 6.84
C HIS A 94 -29.26 3.40 7.90
N PRO A 95 -30.18 2.50 7.51
CA PRO A 95 -31.10 1.81 8.41
C PRO A 95 -30.46 0.76 9.34
N LEU A 96 -29.12 0.72 9.45
CA LEU A 96 -28.38 -0.25 10.28
C LEU A 96 -27.39 0.42 11.26
N GLY A 97 -27.71 1.62 11.73
CA GLY A 97 -26.92 2.29 12.75
C GLY A 97 -25.62 2.90 12.20
N GLU A 98 -25.00 3.72 13.04
CA GLU A 98 -23.80 4.48 12.72
C GLU A 98 -22.72 3.60 12.10
N SER A 99 -22.14 4.05 10.99
CA SER A 99 -20.94 3.43 10.41
C SER A 99 -19.82 3.57 11.45
N GLU A 100 -19.66 2.54 12.29
CA GLU A 100 -18.46 2.39 13.09
C GLU A 100 -17.28 2.48 12.11
N LEU A 101 -16.47 3.52 12.29
CA LEU A 101 -15.20 3.69 11.58
C LEU A 101 -14.50 2.33 11.57
N GLN A 102 -14.49 1.69 10.40
CA GLN A 102 -13.99 0.34 10.23
C GLN A 102 -12.55 0.29 10.73
N LYS A 103 -12.35 -0.15 11.98
CA LYS A 103 -11.04 -0.26 12.60
C LYS A 103 -10.31 -1.36 11.86
N PHE A 104 -9.37 -0.99 11.00
CA PHE A 104 -8.43 -1.97 10.47
C PHE A 104 -7.67 -2.59 11.65
N PRO A 105 -7.53 -3.93 11.70
CA PRO A 105 -6.78 -4.56 12.76
C PRO A 105 -5.34 -4.05 12.77
N ASP A 106 -4.76 -3.92 13.96
CA ASP A 106 -3.38 -3.50 14.16
C ASP A 106 -2.44 -4.39 13.29
N PRO A 107 -1.43 -3.82 12.61
CA PRO A 107 -0.51 -4.60 11.82
C PRO A 107 0.22 -5.62 12.69
N VAL A 108 0.42 -6.81 12.14
CA VAL A 108 1.10 -7.90 12.83
C VAL A 108 2.51 -8.03 12.25
N ALA A 109 3.52 -8.05 13.14
CA ALA A 109 4.89 -8.33 12.75
C ALA A 109 5.00 -9.74 12.17
N GLN A 110 5.73 -9.87 11.05
CA GLN A 110 5.96 -11.15 10.38
C GLN A 110 7.46 -11.42 10.24
N GLU A 111 7.80 -12.65 9.85
CA GLU A 111 9.19 -12.98 9.54
C GLU A 111 9.67 -12.19 8.32
N LEU A 112 10.92 -11.73 8.37
CA LEU A 112 11.51 -10.98 7.27
C LEU A 112 11.82 -11.91 6.10
N PRO A 113 11.44 -11.54 4.87
CA PRO A 113 11.81 -12.32 3.69
C PRO A 113 13.33 -12.41 3.52
N SER A 114 13.81 -13.50 2.92
CA SER A 114 15.25 -13.75 2.71
C SER A 114 15.93 -12.74 1.78
N TRP A 115 15.18 -12.06 0.90
CA TRP A 115 15.70 -10.99 0.04
C TRP A 115 15.82 -9.65 0.78
N PHE A 116 15.33 -9.53 2.01
CA PHE A 116 15.37 -8.28 2.75
C PHE A 116 16.80 -7.77 2.90
N ASN A 117 17.03 -6.55 2.45
CA ASN A 117 18.29 -5.86 2.57
C ASN A 117 18.03 -4.38 2.89
N ALA A 118 18.35 -3.99 4.13
CA ALA A 118 18.11 -2.64 4.63
C ALA A 118 18.82 -1.56 3.79
N ASP A 119 20.07 -1.78 3.42
CA ASP A 119 20.86 -0.82 2.63
C ASP A 119 20.33 -0.69 1.20
N ALA A 120 19.91 -1.80 0.59
CA ALA A 120 19.31 -1.79 -0.74
C ALA A 120 17.96 -1.04 -0.74
N ILE A 121 17.12 -1.27 0.27
CA ILE A 121 15.84 -0.56 0.40
C ILE A 121 16.06 0.94 0.63
N LEU A 122 16.98 1.31 1.54
CA LEU A 122 17.30 2.72 1.77
C LEU A 122 17.87 3.40 0.53
N SER A 123 18.70 2.70 -0.25
CA SER A 123 19.23 3.19 -1.52
C SER A 123 18.12 3.38 -2.57
N ALA A 124 17.18 2.43 -2.66
CA ALA A 124 16.03 2.55 -3.55
C ALA A 124 15.09 3.70 -3.13
N VAL A 125 14.86 3.91 -1.83
CA VAL A 125 14.10 5.08 -1.33
C VAL A 125 14.85 6.37 -1.63
N LYS A 126 16.17 6.42 -1.40
CA LYS A 126 17.03 7.58 -1.67
C LYS A 126 16.89 8.08 -3.10
N ASN A 127 16.90 7.18 -4.07
CA ASN A 127 16.75 7.52 -5.49
C ASN A 127 15.41 8.20 -5.83
N ARG A 128 14.43 8.15 -4.93
CA ARG A 128 13.10 8.76 -5.08
C ARG A 128 12.94 10.04 -4.24
N VAL A 129 13.91 10.38 -3.40
CA VAL A 129 13.86 11.56 -2.54
C VAL A 129 13.99 12.81 -3.41
N ASN A 130 13.06 13.75 -3.20
CA ASN A 130 12.95 15.02 -3.92
C ASN A 130 12.79 14.89 -5.44
N GLN A 131 12.38 13.72 -5.93
CA GLN A 131 12.06 13.47 -7.32
C GLN A 131 10.57 13.67 -7.60
N LEU A 132 10.27 14.09 -8.83
CA LEU A 132 8.91 14.17 -9.35
C LEU A 132 8.72 13.09 -10.41
N GLU A 133 7.68 12.27 -10.23
CA GLU A 133 7.25 11.27 -11.18
C GLU A 133 6.07 11.81 -12.00
N THR A 134 6.17 11.70 -13.32
CA THR A 134 5.09 12.07 -14.23
C THR A 134 4.11 10.90 -14.34
N THR A 135 2.90 11.09 -13.82
CA THR A 135 1.82 10.11 -13.95
C THR A 135 0.73 10.61 -14.91
N PRO A 136 -0.15 9.75 -15.43
CA PRO A 136 -1.31 10.20 -16.22
C PRO A 136 -2.22 11.19 -15.48
N LYS A 137 -2.16 11.22 -14.14
CA LYS A 137 -2.93 12.13 -13.27
C LYS A 137 -2.14 13.39 -12.90
N GLY A 138 -0.96 13.62 -13.48
CA GLY A 138 -0.08 14.75 -13.20
C GLY A 138 1.22 14.36 -12.48
N GLN A 139 1.94 15.37 -12.01
CA GLN A 139 3.20 15.20 -11.26
C GLN A 139 2.93 14.74 -9.84
N ARG A 140 3.68 13.74 -9.37
CA ARG A 140 3.61 13.23 -8.00
C ARG A 140 5.01 13.15 -7.41
N TRP A 141 5.11 13.29 -6.10
CA TRP A 141 6.35 13.04 -5.37
C TRP A 141 6.18 11.77 -4.54
N THR A 142 7.29 11.09 -4.28
CA THR A 142 7.33 9.85 -3.51
C THR A 142 7.88 10.09 -2.11
N ALA A 143 9.01 10.78 -2.02
CA ALA A 143 9.64 11.15 -0.77
C ALA A 143 10.18 12.58 -0.85
N VAL A 144 10.05 13.33 0.24
CA VAL A 144 10.46 14.74 0.30
C VAL A 144 11.22 15.00 1.58
N SER A 145 12.41 15.58 1.45
CA SER A 145 13.20 16.01 2.61
C SER A 145 12.58 17.24 3.27
N THR A 146 12.97 17.51 4.52
CA THR A 146 12.58 18.73 5.24
C THR A 146 13.80 19.33 5.91
N THR A 147 13.73 20.62 6.21
CA THR A 147 14.76 21.34 6.97
C THR A 147 14.92 20.83 8.41
N MET A 148 13.94 20.05 8.92
CA MET A 148 14.00 19.37 10.22
C MET A 148 14.94 18.15 10.23
N GLY A 149 15.54 17.79 9.09
CA GLY A 149 16.36 16.59 8.97
C GLY A 149 15.57 15.29 8.86
N ILE A 150 14.29 15.39 8.48
CA ILE A 150 13.40 14.24 8.23
C ILE A 150 13.04 14.20 6.74
N VAL A 151 13.03 12.99 6.17
CA VAL A 151 12.50 12.70 4.84
C VAL A 151 11.17 11.97 5.01
N PHE A 152 10.09 12.57 4.53
CA PHE A 152 8.77 11.94 4.56
C PHE A 152 8.51 11.20 3.26
N ALA A 153 8.28 9.90 3.34
CA ALA A 153 7.94 9.06 2.19
C ALA A 153 6.47 8.64 2.22
N ASN A 154 5.85 8.59 1.04
CA ASN A 154 4.53 7.97 0.86
C ASN A 154 4.66 6.45 1.03
N PRO A 155 3.70 5.76 1.67
CA PRO A 155 3.72 4.30 1.80
C PRO A 155 3.85 3.57 0.47
N ASP A 156 3.17 4.03 -0.58
CA ASP A 156 3.28 3.46 -1.93
C ASP A 156 4.67 3.63 -2.54
N GLY A 157 5.35 4.69 -2.16
CA GLY A 157 6.72 4.96 -2.56
C GLY A 157 7.73 4.01 -1.93
N LEU A 158 7.59 3.78 -0.62
CA LEU A 158 8.35 2.75 0.09
C LEU A 158 8.04 1.37 -0.47
N TRP A 159 6.76 1.09 -0.75
CA TRP A 159 6.35 -0.16 -1.39
C TRP A 159 6.99 -0.37 -2.77
N ALA A 160 7.06 0.68 -3.59
CA ALA A 160 7.76 0.61 -4.88
C ALA A 160 9.26 0.30 -4.72
N ALA A 161 9.91 0.88 -3.72
CA ALA A 161 11.31 0.56 -3.40
C ALA A 161 11.48 -0.90 -2.94
N ILE A 162 10.55 -1.41 -2.12
CA ILE A 162 10.52 -2.82 -1.71
C ILE A 162 10.37 -3.74 -2.92
N LYS A 163 9.47 -3.43 -3.85
CA LYS A 163 9.26 -4.21 -5.09
C LYS A 163 10.50 -4.24 -6.00
N GLU A 164 11.28 -3.15 -6.01
CA GLU A 164 12.53 -3.08 -6.76
C GLU A 164 13.58 -4.03 -6.16
N VAL A 165 13.71 -4.03 -4.82
CA VAL A 165 14.71 -4.85 -4.12
C VAL A 165 14.32 -6.34 -4.10
N SER A 166 13.02 -6.66 -3.99
CA SER A 166 12.55 -8.04 -3.88
C SER A 166 12.61 -8.83 -5.17
N GLY A 167 12.88 -8.21 -6.33
CA GLY A 167 13.12 -8.93 -7.57
C GLY A 167 11.96 -9.80 -8.07
N LYS A 168 10.73 -9.26 -8.10
CA LYS A 168 9.48 -9.99 -8.50
C LYS A 168 9.16 -11.20 -7.62
N ASP A 169 9.56 -11.18 -6.35
CA ASP A 169 9.16 -12.18 -5.36
C ASP A 169 7.63 -12.41 -5.35
N ALA A 170 7.21 -13.68 -5.36
CA ALA A 170 5.81 -14.05 -5.47
C ALA A 170 4.97 -13.58 -4.27
N ALA A 171 5.54 -13.57 -3.06
CA ALA A 171 4.84 -13.11 -1.87
C ALA A 171 4.61 -11.59 -1.92
N ILE A 172 5.55 -10.85 -2.48
CA ILE A 172 5.38 -9.40 -2.72
C ILE A 172 4.30 -9.11 -3.75
N LEU A 173 4.27 -9.88 -4.84
CA LEU A 173 3.22 -9.74 -5.86
C LEU A 173 1.84 -10.10 -5.30
N ALA A 174 1.74 -11.14 -4.48
CA ALA A 174 0.50 -11.49 -3.79
C ALA A 174 0.07 -10.40 -2.81
N ALA A 175 1.00 -9.83 -2.04
CA ALA A 175 0.73 -8.74 -1.12
C ALA A 175 0.26 -7.45 -1.82
N ASP A 176 0.62 -7.21 -3.08
CA ASP A 176 0.13 -6.06 -3.86
C ASP A 176 -1.41 -6.06 -4.01
N ALA A 177 -2.03 -7.26 -3.94
CA ALA A 177 -3.48 -7.45 -4.01
C ALA A 177 -4.15 -7.64 -2.63
N ASP A 178 -3.38 -7.69 -1.55
CA ASP A 178 -3.85 -7.87 -0.17
C ASP A 178 -3.36 -6.71 0.72
N GLU A 179 -4.26 -5.75 0.98
CA GLU A 179 -3.97 -4.57 1.81
C GLU A 179 -3.57 -4.94 3.25
N GLY A 180 -4.03 -6.08 3.77
CA GLY A 180 -3.61 -6.59 5.08
C GLY A 180 -2.16 -7.05 5.05
N ALA A 181 -1.81 -7.89 4.08
CA ALA A 181 -0.46 -8.40 3.90
C ALA A 181 0.54 -7.28 3.59
N LYS A 182 0.18 -6.35 2.69
CA LYS A 182 0.99 -5.16 2.39
C LYS A 182 1.23 -4.32 3.65
N ARG A 183 0.19 -4.09 4.46
CA ARG A 183 0.30 -3.32 5.71
C ARG A 183 1.22 -4.01 6.72
N ASN A 184 1.07 -5.31 6.92
CA ASN A 184 1.91 -6.11 7.83
C ASN A 184 3.38 -6.10 7.40
N LEU A 185 3.63 -6.23 6.09
CA LEU A 185 4.99 -6.20 5.56
C LEU A 185 5.63 -4.82 5.66
N LEU A 186 4.90 -3.76 5.31
CA LEU A 186 5.37 -2.38 5.48
C LEU A 186 5.70 -2.09 6.95
N TYR A 187 4.83 -2.52 7.87
CA TYR A 187 5.08 -2.40 9.30
C TYR A 187 6.39 -3.09 9.69
N THR A 188 6.52 -4.36 9.33
CA THR A 188 7.70 -5.18 9.66
C THR A 188 8.99 -4.56 9.11
N ILE A 189 9.00 -4.16 7.83
CA ILE A 189 10.17 -3.56 7.20
C ILE A 189 10.53 -2.21 7.84
N VAL A 190 9.55 -1.33 8.10
CA VAL A 190 9.82 -0.02 8.70
C VAL A 190 10.43 -0.18 10.09
N TRP A 191 9.89 -1.07 10.93
CA TRP A 191 10.44 -1.30 12.26
C TRP A 191 11.81 -1.98 12.22
N GLU A 192 12.07 -2.84 11.23
CA GLU A 192 13.41 -3.40 11.06
C GLU A 192 14.42 -2.35 10.61
N LEU A 193 14.06 -1.48 9.67
CA LEU A 193 14.88 -0.35 9.25
C LEU A 193 15.20 0.60 10.42
N SER A 194 14.24 0.78 11.33
CA SER A 194 14.47 1.50 12.58
C SER A 194 15.52 0.80 13.45
N LYS A 195 15.37 -0.50 13.69
CA LYS A 195 16.27 -1.27 14.58
C LYS A 195 17.70 -1.37 14.04
N VAL A 196 17.86 -1.71 12.75
CA VAL A 196 19.17 -2.05 12.17
C VAL A 196 19.95 -0.82 11.73
N LYS A 197 19.26 0.25 11.33
CA LYS A 197 19.90 1.43 10.71
C LYS A 197 19.56 2.76 11.38
N ASP A 198 18.75 2.77 12.44
CA ASP A 198 18.15 4.00 13.02
C ASP A 198 17.53 4.88 11.92
N ALA A 199 16.95 4.23 10.90
CA ALA A 199 16.56 4.95 9.69
C ALA A 199 15.22 5.69 9.82
N ILE A 200 14.42 5.36 10.84
CA ILE A 200 13.08 5.88 11.05
C ILE A 200 13.08 6.81 12.27
N ALA A 201 12.49 7.98 12.12
CA ALA A 201 12.25 8.90 13.22
C ALA A 201 11.03 8.44 14.04
N THR A 202 11.28 7.47 14.91
CA THR A 202 10.27 6.81 15.76
C THR A 202 9.56 7.77 16.69
N GLU A 203 10.14 8.93 17.01
CA GLU A 203 9.49 10.00 17.78
C GLU A 203 8.19 10.53 17.13
N TYR A 204 7.98 10.29 15.83
CA TYR A 204 6.76 10.67 15.13
C TYR A 204 5.79 9.49 14.91
N VAL A 205 6.18 8.25 15.24
CA VAL A 205 5.43 7.04 14.91
C VAL A 205 5.11 6.26 16.18
N SER A 206 3.82 6.04 16.46
CA SER A 206 3.44 5.18 17.58
C SER A 206 3.78 3.72 17.29
N GLU A 207 4.08 2.92 18.33
CA GLU A 207 4.55 1.53 18.22
C GLU A 207 3.66 0.60 17.36
N LYS A 208 2.36 0.90 17.30
CA LYS A 208 1.36 0.14 16.54
C LYS A 208 1.25 0.53 15.06
N TYR A 209 1.95 1.57 14.64
CA TYR A 209 1.89 2.09 13.28
C TYR A 209 3.28 2.13 12.66
N TYR A 210 3.33 2.35 11.35
CA TYR A 210 4.57 2.59 10.60
C TYR A 210 4.55 3.93 9.85
N THR A 211 3.46 4.68 10.01
CA THR A 211 3.25 6.01 9.44
C THR A 211 2.86 6.98 10.52
N THR A 212 3.18 8.25 10.30
CA THR A 212 2.69 9.38 11.08
C THR A 212 1.67 10.18 10.27
N LYS A 213 0.70 10.79 10.96
CA LYS A 213 -0.24 11.74 10.35
C LYS A 213 0.47 13.09 10.25
N ALA A 214 0.60 13.62 9.05
CA ALA A 214 1.28 14.89 8.80
C ALA A 214 0.43 15.83 7.94
N THR A 215 0.48 17.12 8.24
CA THR A 215 -0.12 18.17 7.42
C THR A 215 0.92 18.69 6.43
N ILE A 216 0.66 18.50 5.14
CA ILE A 216 1.48 19.00 4.04
C ILE A 216 0.94 20.37 3.64
N VAL A 217 1.75 21.41 3.74
CA VAL A 217 1.43 22.78 3.34
C VAL A 217 2.02 23.02 1.95
N THR A 218 1.17 23.41 1.01
CA THR A 218 1.58 23.76 -0.36
C THR A 218 2.13 25.19 -0.43
N GLY A 219 2.81 25.54 -1.52
CA GLY A 219 3.31 26.89 -1.77
C GLY A 219 2.19 27.96 -1.81
N GLY A 220 0.95 27.56 -2.10
CA GLY A 220 -0.23 28.43 -2.04
C GLY A 220 -0.86 28.55 -0.65
N GLY A 221 -0.24 27.99 0.39
CA GLY A 221 -0.72 28.06 1.78
C GLY A 221 -1.82 27.05 2.14
N LYS A 222 -2.45 26.39 1.16
CA LYS A 222 -3.41 25.30 1.42
C LYS A 222 -2.69 24.09 2.01
N GLY A 223 -3.26 23.53 3.06
CA GLY A 223 -2.78 22.32 3.71
C GLY A 223 -3.70 21.13 3.47
N PHE A 224 -3.14 19.93 3.38
CA PHE A 224 -3.90 18.68 3.43
C PHE A 224 -3.17 17.66 4.30
N THR A 225 -3.90 16.66 4.79
CA THR A 225 -3.33 15.65 5.67
C THR A 225 -3.02 14.36 4.91
N ALA A 226 -1.88 13.76 5.19
CA ALA A 226 -1.47 12.46 4.67
C ALA A 226 -0.83 11.60 5.76
N LEU A 227 -0.80 10.28 5.53
CA LEU A 227 -0.01 9.33 6.31
C LEU A 227 1.33 9.12 5.62
N LEU A 228 2.42 9.41 6.33
CA LEU A 228 3.77 9.40 5.78
C LEU A 228 4.71 8.57 6.66
N VAL A 229 5.70 7.94 6.06
CA VAL A 229 6.77 7.24 6.78
C VAL A 229 7.93 8.23 7.03
N PRO A 230 8.29 8.54 8.28
CA PRO A 230 9.31 9.54 8.59
C PRO A 230 10.71 8.89 8.68
N PHE A 231 11.52 9.07 7.66
CA PHE A 231 12.92 8.64 7.64
C PHE A 231 13.84 9.74 8.20
N ARG A 232 14.87 9.36 8.94
CA ARG A 232 15.95 10.30 9.30
C ARG A 232 16.80 10.59 8.05
N ALA A 233 17.16 11.85 7.82
CA ALA A 233 17.94 12.24 6.64
C ALA A 233 19.34 11.60 6.61
N ASN A 234 19.97 11.42 7.77
CA ASN A 234 21.29 10.80 7.92
C ASN A 234 21.30 9.33 7.46
N ALA A 235 20.15 8.63 7.48
CA ALA A 235 20.03 7.24 7.02
C ALA A 235 20.36 7.08 5.53
N PHE A 236 20.31 8.16 4.75
CA PHE A 236 20.66 8.17 3.33
C PHE A 236 22.11 8.58 3.05
N GLY A 237 22.91 8.80 4.11
CA GLY A 237 24.31 9.22 4.02
C GLY A 237 24.51 10.62 3.44
N GLU A 238 23.47 11.47 3.46
CA GLU A 238 23.53 12.84 2.94
C GLU A 238 23.16 13.87 4.00
N SER A 239 23.71 15.08 3.85
CA SER A 239 23.35 16.21 4.69
C SER A 239 21.97 16.75 4.31
N VAL A 240 21.26 17.33 5.29
CA VAL A 240 19.98 18.00 5.06
C VAL A 240 20.09 19.07 3.98
N ALA A 241 21.18 19.84 3.99
CA ALA A 241 21.43 20.88 3.00
C ALA A 241 21.56 20.30 1.57
N THR A 242 22.24 19.15 1.42
CA THR A 242 22.39 18.47 0.14
C THR A 242 21.02 18.01 -0.39
N LEU A 243 20.22 17.34 0.45
CA LEU A 243 18.90 16.88 0.06
C LEU A 243 17.97 18.05 -0.31
N GLU A 244 17.91 19.09 0.52
CA GLU A 244 17.07 20.26 0.26
C GLU A 244 17.47 21.02 -1.02
N ALA A 245 18.75 21.03 -1.37
CA ALA A 245 19.24 21.66 -2.60
C ALA A 245 18.76 20.95 -3.87
N LEU A 246 18.50 19.64 -3.81
CA LEU A 246 18.00 18.84 -4.94
C LEU A 246 16.53 19.11 -5.30
N LYS A 247 15.77 19.81 -4.44
CA LYS A 247 14.35 20.07 -4.69
C LYS A 247 14.13 20.99 -5.90
N SER A 248 13.39 20.49 -6.88
CA SER A 248 12.94 21.30 -8.01
C SER A 248 12.01 22.46 -7.58
N PRO A 249 11.94 23.56 -8.35
CA PRO A 249 11.01 24.67 -8.06
C PRO A 249 9.55 24.22 -7.98
N LEU A 250 9.15 23.26 -8.81
CA LEU A 250 7.81 22.68 -8.79
C LEU A 250 7.56 21.90 -7.49
N LEU A 251 8.53 21.10 -7.04
CA LEU A 251 8.41 20.36 -5.78
C LEU A 251 8.27 21.32 -4.59
N LYS A 252 9.06 22.41 -4.56
CA LYS A 252 8.93 23.47 -3.53
C LYS A 252 7.55 24.14 -3.53
N LYS A 253 6.89 24.22 -4.69
CA LYS A 253 5.51 24.71 -4.80
C LYS A 253 4.48 23.66 -4.34
N MET A 254 4.72 22.37 -4.59
CA MET A 254 3.85 21.28 -4.14
C MET A 254 3.95 21.05 -2.62
N VAL A 255 5.15 21.15 -2.07
CA VAL A 255 5.46 20.90 -0.65
C VAL A 255 6.35 22.03 -0.16
N LYS A 256 5.73 23.02 0.49
CA LYS A 256 6.43 24.11 1.17
C LYS A 256 6.92 23.67 2.54
N GLU A 257 6.07 22.96 3.28
CA GLU A 257 6.34 22.52 4.65
C GLU A 257 5.55 21.25 4.95
N ILE A 258 6.08 20.38 5.81
CA ILE A 258 5.37 19.21 6.35
C ILE A 258 5.40 19.32 7.87
N LYS A 259 4.21 19.30 8.48
CA LYS A 259 4.03 19.38 9.93
C LYS A 259 3.54 18.02 10.46
N PRO A 260 4.42 17.18 11.03
CA PRO A 260 3.98 15.92 11.63
C PRO A 260 3.14 16.21 12.88
N LYS A 261 2.09 15.42 13.10
CA LYS A 261 1.37 15.43 14.38
C LYS A 261 2.27 14.73 15.40
N GLN A 262 2.70 15.47 16.42
CA GLN A 262 3.50 14.87 17.50
C GLN A 262 2.68 13.79 18.19
N VAL A 263 3.34 12.67 18.52
CA VAL A 263 2.77 11.66 19.41
C VAL A 263 2.82 12.28 20.80
N GLU A 264 1.66 12.48 21.43
CA GLU A 264 1.62 12.87 22.85
C GLU A 264 2.23 11.70 23.64
N VAL A 265 3.47 11.88 24.08
CA VAL A 265 4.08 10.97 25.04
C VAL A 265 3.44 11.31 26.37
N GLU A 266 2.56 10.44 26.88
CA GLU A 266 2.11 10.49 28.26
C GLU A 266 3.35 10.45 29.15
N THR A 267 3.78 11.63 29.60
CA THR A 267 4.84 11.75 30.59
C THR A 267 4.20 11.34 31.91
N CYS A 268 4.46 10.10 32.33
CA CYS A 268 4.24 9.73 33.73
C CYS A 268 5.12 10.64 34.59
N ALA A 269 4.49 11.63 35.22
CA ALA A 269 5.12 12.38 36.30
C ALA A 269 5.45 11.39 37.42
N ILE A 270 6.73 11.33 37.78
CA ILE A 270 7.26 10.57 38.92
C ILE A 270 6.88 11.27 40.22
#